data_AF-A0AAV0NCJ0-F1
#
_entry.id   AF-A0AAV0NCJ0-F1
#
_cell.length_a   1.000
_cell.length_b   1.000
_cell.length_c   1.000
_cell.angle_alpha   90.00
_cell.angle_beta   90.00
_cell.angle_gamma   90.00
#
_symmetry.space_group_name_H-M   'P 1'
#
loop_
_entity.id
_entity.type
_entity.pdbx_description
1 polymer ?
#
loop_
_entity_poly.entity_id
_entity_poly.type
_entity_poly.pdbx_seq_one_letter_code
_entity_poly.pdbx_strand_id
1 'polypeptide(L)'
;MPEAKSRKRKRGKKSGSKPQIQHQKEIKSNDVTKAKHGSQSNELAAASKRPKPSSSSSFLDKMKARLAGGHFRMLNETLYTCTGGEAFNYFKEDPSLFNMYHTGYQEQMSHWPEQPVNVIIKWLKDHNRSFIVADFGCGDARLAKNVKNKVFSFDLISKDPSVIACDMSKTPLDSSTVDVAVFCLSLMGTDYPSYLNEAQRDFSNKMFILFHFQKKEKRESSKSKAIEWPELKPCLYKRR
;
A
#
# COMPACT_ATOMS: atom_id res chain seq x y z
N MET A 1 -35.00 -34.53 36.74
CA MET A 1 -34.72 -33.54 37.81
C MET A 1 -33.64 -34.13 38.70
N PRO A 2 -32.62 -33.37 39.14
CA PRO A 2 -32.69 -31.95 39.47
C PRO A 2 -31.86 -31.00 38.58
N GLU A 3 -32.16 -29.70 38.69
CA GLU A 3 -31.58 -28.61 37.90
C GLU A 3 -30.36 -27.96 38.57
N ALA A 4 -29.39 -27.51 37.77
CA ALA A 4 -28.24 -26.73 38.26
C ALA A 4 -28.58 -25.23 38.37
N LYS A 5 -28.60 -24.69 39.59
CA LYS A 5 -28.97 -23.29 39.89
C LYS A 5 -27.89 -22.29 39.44
N SER A 6 -28.15 -21.54 38.36
CA SER A 6 -27.30 -20.42 37.94
C SER A 6 -27.49 -19.17 38.82
N ARG A 7 -26.39 -18.64 39.38
CA ARG A 7 -26.40 -17.47 40.29
C ARG A 7 -26.36 -16.15 39.50
N LYS A 8 -27.46 -15.37 39.54
CA LYS A 8 -27.51 -13.99 39.00
C LYS A 8 -26.50 -13.07 39.71
N ARG A 9 -25.53 -12.52 38.97
CA ARG A 9 -24.66 -11.41 39.42
C ARG A 9 -25.36 -10.06 39.19
N LYS A 10 -25.51 -9.24 40.24
CA LYS A 10 -26.00 -7.85 40.13
C LYS A 10 -24.97 -6.97 39.39
N ARG A 11 -25.39 -6.28 38.32
CA ARG A 11 -24.63 -5.17 37.72
C ARG A 11 -24.96 -3.86 38.45
N GLY A 12 -23.96 -3.18 38.97
CA GLY A 12 -24.12 -1.83 39.55
C GLY A 12 -24.21 -0.75 38.47
N LYS A 13 -25.18 0.15 38.58
CA LYS A 13 -25.25 1.40 37.81
C LYS A 13 -24.13 2.33 38.27
N LYS A 14 -23.39 2.92 37.33
CA LYS A 14 -22.70 4.21 37.54
C LYS A 14 -23.13 5.18 36.45
N SER A 15 -23.50 6.37 36.88
CA SER A 15 -24.00 7.48 36.06
C SER A 15 -22.89 8.13 35.25
N GLY A 16 -23.21 8.57 34.03
CA GLY A 16 -22.29 9.37 33.22
C GLY A 16 -22.31 10.84 33.59
N SER A 17 -21.20 11.52 33.37
CA SER A 17 -21.05 12.98 33.48
C SER A 17 -20.57 13.50 32.12
N LYS A 18 -21.36 14.37 31.47
CA LYS A 18 -20.93 15.08 30.25
C LYS A 18 -20.28 16.42 30.65
N PRO A 19 -19.11 16.79 30.10
CA PRO A 19 -18.64 18.18 30.15
C PRO A 19 -19.47 19.06 29.21
N GLN A 20 -19.79 20.28 29.65
CA GLN A 20 -20.44 21.30 28.81
C GLN A 20 -19.42 21.97 27.89
N ILE A 21 -19.84 22.27 26.66
CA ILE A 21 -19.14 23.19 25.75
C ILE A 21 -19.88 24.53 25.83
N GLN A 22 -19.19 25.61 26.18
CA GLN A 22 -19.71 26.97 26.07
C GLN A 22 -19.19 27.63 24.79
N HIS A 23 -20.10 28.15 23.98
CA HIS A 23 -19.80 29.07 22.90
C HIS A 23 -19.55 30.48 23.45
N GLN A 24 -18.54 31.18 22.92
CA GLN A 24 -18.68 32.45 22.20
C GLN A 24 -17.32 33.12 22.00
N LYS A 25 -17.00 33.50 20.75
CA LYS A 25 -16.92 34.92 20.37
C LYS A 25 -16.84 35.09 18.85
N GLU A 26 -17.46 36.18 18.40
CA GLU A 26 -17.53 36.59 16.99
C GLU A 26 -16.19 37.19 16.53
N ILE A 27 -15.91 37.14 15.23
CA ILE A 27 -14.88 37.94 14.58
C ILE A 27 -15.57 38.96 13.68
N LYS A 28 -15.30 40.25 13.91
CA LYS A 28 -15.62 41.34 12.97
C LYS A 28 -14.34 41.83 12.30
N SER A 29 -14.47 42.21 11.03
CA SER A 29 -13.43 42.79 10.19
C SER A 29 -13.21 44.28 10.45
N ASN A 30 -11.96 44.77 10.26
CA ASN A 30 -11.63 45.91 9.38
C ASN A 30 -10.12 46.30 9.43
N ASP A 31 -9.45 46.00 8.32
CA ASP A 31 -8.57 46.83 7.45
C ASP A 31 -7.44 47.83 7.92
N VAL A 32 -6.41 47.89 7.05
CA VAL A 32 -5.27 48.84 6.82
C VAL A 32 -4.47 49.50 7.97
N THR A 33 -3.13 49.32 8.00
CA THR A 33 -2.10 50.40 7.79
C THR A 33 -0.62 49.93 7.72
N LYS A 34 0.22 50.75 7.06
CA LYS A 34 1.66 50.54 6.74
C LYS A 34 2.62 51.00 7.87
N ALA A 35 3.83 50.41 7.94
CA ALA A 35 5.13 51.15 8.00
C ALA A 35 6.38 50.21 7.93
N LYS A 36 7.60 50.78 7.85
CA LYS A 36 8.89 50.14 7.49
C LYS A 36 9.98 50.19 8.60
N HIS A 37 11.06 49.41 8.39
CA HIS A 37 12.42 49.47 9.01
C HIS A 37 12.56 49.03 10.49
N GLY A 38 13.68 48.46 10.97
CA GLY A 38 14.91 47.98 10.29
C GLY A 38 16.10 47.75 11.27
N SER A 39 17.11 46.97 10.86
CA SER A 39 18.52 46.96 11.35
C SER A 39 18.97 46.17 12.62
N GLN A 40 19.78 45.12 12.37
CA GLN A 40 21.09 44.74 12.97
C GLN A 40 21.31 44.12 14.39
N SER A 41 22.18 43.10 14.39
CA SER A 41 23.10 42.59 15.46
C SER A 41 22.46 41.91 16.69
N ASN A 42 23.11 40.97 17.40
CA ASN A 42 24.53 40.57 17.39
C ASN A 42 24.74 39.05 17.68
N GLU A 43 25.99 38.58 17.64
CA GLU A 43 26.41 37.17 17.84
C GLU A 43 26.09 36.58 19.22
N LEU A 44 26.04 35.24 19.31
CA LEU A 44 26.82 34.44 20.29
C LEU A 44 26.74 32.93 20.00
N ALA A 45 27.89 32.25 20.05
CA ALA A 45 27.99 30.83 19.74
C ALA A 45 27.57 29.93 20.91
N ALA A 46 26.69 28.96 20.65
CA ALA A 46 26.36 27.87 21.59
C ALA A 46 26.69 26.51 20.95
N ALA A 47 27.63 25.78 21.55
CA ALA A 47 28.15 24.53 20.98
C ALA A 47 27.07 23.43 20.90
N SER A 48 26.87 22.88 19.70
CA SER A 48 25.95 21.76 19.46
C SER A 48 26.44 20.48 20.12
N LYS A 49 25.96 20.19 21.33
CA LYS A 49 26.02 18.84 21.91
C LYS A 49 24.99 17.96 21.18
N ARG A 50 25.42 17.31 20.10
CA ARG A 50 24.66 16.20 19.49
C ARG A 50 24.38 15.14 20.57
N PRO A 51 23.11 14.79 20.86
CA PRO A 51 22.83 13.65 21.73
C PRO A 51 23.31 12.37 21.05
N LYS A 52 24.12 11.57 21.76
CA LYS A 52 24.50 10.22 21.32
C LYS A 52 23.23 9.34 21.27
N PRO A 53 23.10 8.40 20.31
CA PRO A 53 21.91 7.59 20.17
C PRO A 53 21.81 6.54 21.30
N SER A 54 21.10 6.88 22.38
CA SER A 54 20.68 5.94 23.41
C SER A 54 19.32 5.33 23.05
N SER A 55 19.30 4.31 22.20
CA SER A 55 18.05 3.63 21.83
C SER A 55 18.18 2.10 21.77
N SER A 56 18.48 1.48 22.91
CA SER A 56 17.91 0.15 23.17
C SER A 56 16.39 0.30 23.21
N SER A 57 15.67 -0.20 22.20
CA SER A 57 14.22 -0.02 22.12
C SER A 57 13.51 -0.53 23.38
N SER A 58 12.56 0.25 23.89
CA SER A 58 11.93 -0.09 25.16
C SER A 58 11.12 -1.38 25.03
N PHE A 59 10.82 -2.03 26.15
CA PHE A 59 9.96 -3.21 26.16
C PHE A 59 8.58 -2.91 25.55
N LEU A 60 8.04 -1.70 25.79
CA LEU A 60 6.79 -1.24 25.19
C LEU A 60 6.88 -1.10 23.67
N ASP A 61 8.01 -0.62 23.14
CA ASP A 61 8.20 -0.50 21.68
C ASP A 61 8.30 -1.88 21.02
N LYS A 62 8.95 -2.85 21.68
CA LYS A 62 8.98 -4.25 21.24
C LYS A 62 7.58 -4.88 21.24
N MET A 63 6.73 -4.56 22.22
CA MET A 63 5.33 -5.00 22.23
C MET A 63 4.51 -4.34 21.10
N LYS A 64 4.63 -3.03 20.90
CA LYS A 64 3.97 -2.30 19.80
C LYS A 64 4.37 -2.86 18.43
N ALA A 65 5.67 -3.07 18.19
CA ALA A 65 6.17 -3.65 16.94
C ALA A 65 5.64 -5.06 16.68
N ARG A 66 5.58 -5.91 17.72
CA ARG A 66 4.98 -7.26 17.61
C ARG A 66 3.48 -7.22 17.27
N LEU A 67 2.74 -6.27 17.86
CA LEU A 67 1.31 -6.09 17.57
C LEU A 67 1.08 -5.57 16.14
N ALA A 68 1.82 -4.54 15.72
CA ALA A 68 1.76 -3.99 14.37
C ALA A 68 2.08 -5.04 13.31
N GLY A 69 3.14 -5.85 13.51
CA GLY A 69 3.44 -6.98 12.63
C GLY A 69 2.38 -8.09 12.64
N GLY A 70 1.64 -8.25 13.74
CA GLY A 70 0.47 -9.13 13.82
C GLY A 70 -0.71 -8.64 12.98
N HIS A 71 -1.04 -7.35 13.12
CA HIS A 71 -2.08 -6.71 12.31
C HIS A 71 -1.73 -6.73 10.82
N PHE A 72 -0.49 -6.43 10.44
CA PHE A 72 -0.03 -6.52 9.06
C PHE A 72 -0.23 -7.93 8.48
N ARG A 73 0.18 -8.98 9.19
CA ARG A 73 0.00 -10.37 8.72
C ARG A 73 -1.46 -10.73 8.51
N MET A 74 -2.34 -10.33 9.44
CA MET A 74 -3.78 -10.56 9.33
C MET A 74 -4.38 -9.82 8.13
N LEU A 75 -4.08 -8.52 7.96
CA LEU A 75 -4.51 -7.76 6.77
C LEU A 75 -4.02 -8.40 5.47
N ASN A 76 -2.74 -8.74 5.40
CA ASN A 76 -2.13 -9.34 4.23
C ASN A 76 -2.77 -10.69 3.90
N GLU A 77 -3.07 -11.52 4.90
CA GLU A 77 -3.83 -12.78 4.71
C GLU A 77 -5.24 -12.51 4.18
N THR A 78 -5.97 -11.55 4.77
CA THR A 78 -7.29 -11.11 4.25
C THR A 78 -7.21 -10.75 2.76
N LEU A 79 -6.26 -9.91 2.36
CA LEU A 79 -6.06 -9.46 0.98
C LEU A 79 -5.68 -10.57 -0.02
N TYR A 80 -5.24 -11.75 0.43
CA TYR A 80 -5.05 -12.93 -0.42
C TYR A 80 -6.27 -13.87 -0.43
N THR A 81 -7.27 -13.63 0.41
CA THR A 81 -8.45 -14.51 0.60
C THR A 81 -9.77 -13.89 0.16
N CYS A 82 -9.78 -12.61 -0.23
CA CYS A 82 -10.94 -11.92 -0.81
C CYS A 82 -10.68 -11.51 -2.28
N THR A 83 -11.69 -10.97 -2.94
CA THR A 83 -11.60 -10.37 -4.28
C THR A 83 -11.08 -8.93 -4.23
N GLY A 84 -10.64 -8.39 -5.37
CA GLY A 84 -10.21 -6.98 -5.50
C GLY A 84 -11.31 -5.99 -5.09
N GLY A 85 -12.56 -6.27 -5.46
CA GLY A 85 -13.73 -5.48 -5.06
C GLY A 85 -14.05 -5.54 -3.56
N GLU A 86 -13.83 -6.68 -2.91
CA GLU A 86 -13.96 -6.80 -1.44
C GLU A 86 -12.83 -6.07 -0.72
N ALA A 87 -11.58 -6.19 -1.19
CA ALA A 87 -10.44 -5.44 -0.68
C ALA A 87 -10.63 -3.92 -0.81
N PHE A 88 -11.19 -3.46 -1.94
CA PHE A 88 -11.55 -2.06 -2.17
C PHE A 88 -12.56 -1.55 -1.14
N ASN A 89 -13.64 -2.30 -0.92
CA ASN A 89 -14.67 -1.94 0.07
C ASN A 89 -14.08 -1.95 1.49
N TYR A 90 -13.27 -2.95 1.84
CA TYR A 90 -12.63 -3.07 3.15
C TYR A 90 -11.73 -1.87 3.48
N PHE A 91 -10.90 -1.42 2.53
CA PHE A 91 -10.09 -0.22 2.72
C PHE A 91 -10.90 1.09 2.65
N LYS A 92 -12.05 1.10 1.98
CA LYS A 92 -12.97 2.25 1.93
C LYS A 92 -13.74 2.44 3.24
N GLU A 93 -14.09 1.36 3.92
CA GLU A 93 -14.72 1.38 5.24
C GLU A 93 -13.77 1.87 6.34
N ASP A 94 -12.50 1.44 6.32
CA ASP A 94 -11.45 1.99 7.19
C ASP A 94 -10.16 2.34 6.41
N PRO A 95 -10.03 3.60 5.95
CA PRO A 95 -8.84 4.10 5.26
C PRO A 95 -7.55 4.09 6.11
N SER A 96 -7.62 3.82 7.42
CA SER A 96 -6.42 3.62 8.24
C SER A 96 -5.75 2.28 7.94
N LEU A 97 -6.51 1.26 7.54
CA LEU A 97 -6.00 -0.08 7.23
C LEU A 97 -5.04 -0.06 6.03
N PHE A 98 -5.31 0.79 5.02
CA PHE A 98 -4.40 1.02 3.89
C PHE A 98 -3.00 1.44 4.38
N ASN A 99 -2.95 2.40 5.31
CA ASN A 99 -1.68 2.87 5.88
C ASN A 99 -1.01 1.81 6.75
N MET A 100 -1.79 1.03 7.51
CA MET A 100 -1.27 -0.07 8.32
C MET A 100 -0.69 -1.19 7.43
N TYR A 101 -1.35 -1.52 6.32
CA TYR A 101 -0.85 -2.46 5.32
C TYR A 101 0.46 -1.97 4.70
N HIS A 102 0.50 -0.76 4.12
CA HIS A 102 1.71 -0.24 3.48
C HIS A 102 2.87 -0.03 4.46
N THR A 103 2.61 0.36 5.71
CA THR A 103 3.66 0.46 6.74
C THR A 103 4.26 -0.92 7.02
N GLY A 104 3.42 -1.94 7.20
CA GLY A 104 3.89 -3.32 7.41
C GLY A 104 4.60 -3.91 6.20
N TYR A 105 4.12 -3.63 4.99
CA TYR A 105 4.75 -4.04 3.73
C TYR A 105 6.14 -3.41 3.55
N GLN A 106 6.28 -2.10 3.76
CA GLN A 106 7.58 -1.42 3.68
C GLN A 106 8.55 -1.93 4.75
N GLU A 107 8.08 -2.25 5.95
CA GLU A 107 8.88 -2.92 6.98
C GLU A 107 9.33 -4.34 6.56
N GLN A 108 8.51 -5.09 5.82
CA GLN A 108 8.99 -6.36 5.23
C GLN A 108 10.01 -6.13 4.12
N MET A 109 9.76 -5.17 3.21
CA MET A 109 10.64 -4.87 2.08
C MET A 109 11.99 -4.29 2.50
N SER A 110 12.09 -3.59 3.63
CA SER A 110 13.35 -3.04 4.15
C SER A 110 14.40 -4.11 4.49
N HIS A 111 13.95 -5.34 4.75
CA HIS A 111 14.80 -6.49 5.08
C HIS A 111 15.23 -7.30 3.84
N TRP A 112 14.78 -6.94 2.63
CA TRP A 112 15.14 -7.66 1.40
C TRP A 112 16.44 -7.10 0.82
N PRO A 113 17.40 -7.95 0.39
CA PRO A 113 18.68 -7.51 -0.15
C PRO A 113 18.55 -6.80 -1.51
N GLU A 114 17.50 -7.12 -2.27
CA GLU A 114 17.06 -6.37 -3.44
C GLU A 114 15.52 -6.45 -3.51
N GLN A 115 14.88 -5.36 -3.91
CA GLN A 115 13.43 -5.27 -4.01
C GLN A 115 12.99 -5.42 -5.48
N PRO A 116 11.94 -6.21 -5.81
CA PRO A 116 11.58 -6.49 -7.21
C PRO A 116 11.35 -5.25 -8.07
N VAL A 117 10.80 -4.17 -7.49
CA VAL A 117 10.60 -2.89 -8.18
C VAL A 117 11.91 -2.27 -8.69
N ASN A 118 13.04 -2.45 -8.00
CA ASN A 118 14.35 -1.95 -8.44
C ASN A 118 14.82 -2.68 -9.71
N VAL A 119 14.60 -3.99 -9.78
CA VAL A 119 14.94 -4.82 -10.95
C VAL A 119 14.13 -4.37 -12.17
N ILE A 120 12.84 -4.05 -11.99
CA ILE A 120 11.96 -3.55 -13.05
C ILE A 120 12.35 -2.12 -13.46
N ILE A 121 12.65 -1.23 -12.49
CA ILE A 121 13.18 0.12 -12.76
C ILE A 121 14.46 0.05 -13.60
N LYS A 122 15.38 -0.86 -13.26
CA LYS A 122 16.61 -1.08 -14.02
C LYS A 122 16.30 -1.55 -15.44
N TRP A 123 15.45 -2.59 -15.58
CA TRP A 123 15.05 -3.11 -16.88
C TRP A 123 14.48 -1.99 -17.77
N LEU A 124 13.53 -1.18 -17.28
CA LEU A 124 12.97 -0.06 -18.05
C LEU A 124 14.01 1.00 -18.46
N LYS A 125 14.98 1.30 -17.59
CA LYS A 125 16.08 2.25 -17.90
C LYS A 125 17.01 1.75 -19.00
N ASP A 126 17.22 0.43 -19.05
CA ASP A 126 18.06 -0.25 -20.04
C ASP A 126 17.30 -0.54 -21.36
N HIS A 127 15.99 -0.24 -21.42
CA HIS A 127 15.12 -0.47 -22.58
C HIS A 127 14.54 0.85 -23.16
N ASN A 128 13.57 0.75 -24.07
CA ASN A 128 12.99 1.88 -24.77
C ASN A 128 12.27 2.85 -23.81
N ARG A 129 12.75 4.09 -23.73
CA ARG A 129 12.17 5.15 -22.88
C ARG A 129 10.81 5.63 -23.38
N SER A 130 10.46 5.36 -24.64
CA SER A 130 9.15 5.67 -25.20
C SER A 130 8.08 4.66 -24.83
N PHE A 131 8.43 3.51 -24.21
CA PHE A 131 7.41 2.57 -23.74
C PHE A 131 6.47 3.25 -22.74
N ILE A 132 5.18 3.11 -22.99
CA ILE A 132 4.11 3.44 -22.06
C ILE A 132 3.92 2.23 -21.13
N VAL A 133 3.91 2.46 -19.83
CA VAL A 133 3.87 1.40 -18.81
C VAL A 133 2.57 1.49 -18.03
N ALA A 134 1.94 0.35 -17.74
CA ALA A 134 0.92 0.23 -16.70
C ALA A 134 1.50 -0.51 -15.49
N ASP A 135 1.46 0.11 -14.32
CA ASP A 135 1.89 -0.43 -13.04
C ASP A 135 0.65 -0.82 -12.22
N PHE A 136 0.31 -2.10 -12.24
CA PHE A 136 -0.89 -2.66 -11.60
C PHE A 136 -0.58 -2.96 -10.13
N GLY A 137 -1.27 -2.31 -9.18
CA GLY A 137 -0.96 -2.37 -7.75
C GLY A 137 0.34 -1.64 -7.41
N CYS A 138 0.47 -0.40 -7.87
CA CYS A 138 1.69 0.41 -7.83
C CYS A 138 2.11 0.89 -6.42
N GLY A 139 1.23 0.78 -5.42
CA GLY A 139 1.43 1.25 -4.06
C GLY A 139 1.76 2.75 -4.00
N ASP A 140 3.00 3.07 -3.63
CA ASP A 140 3.52 4.44 -3.52
C ASP A 140 4.04 5.02 -4.85
N ALA A 141 3.67 4.42 -6.00
CA ALA A 141 4.10 4.80 -7.35
C ALA A 141 5.62 4.87 -7.54
N ARG A 142 6.37 4.06 -6.79
CA ARG A 142 7.84 4.06 -6.82
C ARG A 142 8.41 3.77 -8.21
N LEU A 143 7.76 2.96 -9.03
CA LEU A 143 8.18 2.71 -10.41
C LEU A 143 8.16 4.01 -11.22
N ALA A 144 7.00 4.67 -11.30
CA ALA A 144 6.78 5.92 -12.01
C ALA A 144 7.76 7.03 -11.59
N LYS A 145 8.01 7.16 -10.29
CA LYS A 145 8.94 8.16 -9.72
C LYS A 145 10.40 7.96 -10.11
N ASN A 146 10.77 6.77 -10.60
CA ASN A 146 12.17 6.39 -10.83
C ASN A 146 12.54 6.15 -12.30
N VAL A 147 11.59 6.20 -13.25
CA VAL A 147 11.82 6.03 -14.69
C VAL A 147 11.53 7.31 -15.48
N LYS A 148 11.81 7.31 -16.78
CA LYS A 148 11.46 8.41 -17.70
C LYS A 148 10.30 8.08 -18.65
N ASN A 149 9.90 6.81 -18.67
CA ASN A 149 8.71 6.31 -19.33
C ASN A 149 7.44 7.00 -18.82
N LYS A 150 6.42 7.07 -19.67
CA LYS A 150 5.06 7.40 -19.22
C LYS A 150 4.51 6.20 -18.46
N VAL A 151 4.19 6.36 -17.18
CA VAL A 151 3.66 5.27 -16.33
C VAL A 151 2.26 5.62 -15.85
N PHE A 152 1.27 4.83 -16.25
CA PHE A 152 -0.04 4.80 -15.62
C PHE A 152 0.06 3.92 -14.37
N SER A 153 -0.20 4.50 -13.21
CA SER A 153 -0.04 3.83 -11.91
C SER A 153 -1.44 3.54 -11.34
N PHE A 154 -1.77 2.27 -11.08
CA PHE A 154 -3.08 1.84 -10.59
C PHE A 154 -2.95 1.21 -9.20
N ASP A 155 -3.85 1.57 -8.29
CA ASP A 155 -3.99 0.89 -7.00
C ASP A 155 -5.42 1.00 -6.50
N LEU A 156 -5.84 0.18 -5.53
CA LEU A 156 -7.19 0.23 -4.97
C LEU A 156 -7.46 1.56 -4.27
N ILE A 157 -6.44 2.10 -3.58
CA ILE A 157 -6.46 3.41 -2.92
C ILE A 157 -5.10 4.06 -3.12
N SER A 158 -5.05 5.40 -3.16
CA SER A 158 -3.79 6.13 -3.06
C SER A 158 -3.93 7.45 -2.33
N LYS A 159 -2.80 7.92 -1.78
CA LYS A 159 -2.59 9.30 -1.30
C LYS A 159 -1.83 10.16 -2.31
N ASP A 160 -1.25 9.54 -3.33
CA ASP A 160 -0.52 10.22 -4.38
C ASP A 160 -1.49 10.57 -5.53
N PRO A 161 -1.65 11.86 -5.88
CA PRO A 161 -2.56 12.28 -6.95
C PRO A 161 -2.13 11.82 -8.34
N SER A 162 -0.91 11.27 -8.53
CA SER A 162 -0.51 10.65 -9.81
C SER A 162 -0.99 9.20 -9.96
N VAL A 163 -1.60 8.61 -8.94
CA VAL A 163 -2.13 7.24 -8.97
C VAL A 163 -3.62 7.26 -9.26
N ILE A 164 -4.03 6.42 -10.20
CA ILE A 164 -5.42 6.18 -10.55
C ILE A 164 -5.97 5.15 -9.56
N ALA A 165 -6.81 5.62 -8.62
CA ALA A 165 -7.47 4.77 -7.65
C ALA A 165 -8.61 3.97 -8.33
N CYS A 166 -8.40 2.68 -8.58
CA CYS A 166 -9.40 1.78 -9.18
C CYS A 166 -9.14 0.31 -8.85
N ASP A 167 -10.17 -0.52 -9.05
CA ASP A 167 -10.00 -1.97 -9.16
C ASP A 167 -9.18 -2.29 -10.43
N MET A 168 -8.03 -2.95 -10.27
CA MET A 168 -7.10 -3.20 -11.37
C MET A 168 -7.60 -4.28 -12.36
N SER A 169 -8.72 -4.96 -12.06
CA SER A 169 -9.45 -5.80 -13.01
C SER A 169 -10.17 -5.00 -14.11
N LYS A 170 -10.35 -3.69 -13.93
CA LYS A 170 -11.08 -2.79 -14.84
C LYS A 170 -10.45 -1.40 -14.83
N THR A 171 -9.35 -1.24 -15.57
CA THR A 171 -8.67 0.04 -15.68
C THR A 171 -9.44 1.01 -16.59
N PRO A 172 -9.34 2.33 -16.38
CA PRO A 172 -9.95 3.33 -17.26
C PRO A 172 -9.15 3.57 -18.55
N LEU A 173 -8.27 2.65 -18.96
CA LEU A 173 -7.49 2.78 -20.19
C LEU A 173 -8.24 2.22 -21.40
N ASP A 174 -8.04 2.84 -22.56
CA ASP A 174 -8.43 2.24 -23.84
C ASP A 174 -7.51 1.06 -24.19
N SER A 175 -8.00 0.13 -25.01
CA SER A 175 -7.18 -0.99 -25.52
C SER A 175 -6.06 -0.45 -26.43
N SER A 176 -4.90 -1.12 -26.50
CA SER A 176 -3.76 -0.68 -27.32
C SER A 176 -3.16 0.67 -26.90
N THR A 177 -3.10 0.92 -25.59
CA THR A 177 -2.62 2.19 -24.98
C THR A 177 -1.25 2.07 -24.32
N VAL A 178 -0.84 0.87 -23.91
CA VAL A 178 0.39 0.65 -23.11
C VAL A 178 1.30 -0.31 -23.86
N ASP A 179 2.62 -0.26 -23.67
CA ASP A 179 3.56 -1.24 -24.24
C ASP A 179 3.93 -2.36 -23.25
N VAL A 180 3.91 -2.05 -21.95
CA VAL A 180 4.40 -2.92 -20.86
C VAL A 180 3.42 -2.90 -19.70
N ALA A 181 2.95 -4.07 -19.27
CA ALA A 181 2.21 -4.25 -18.02
C ALA A 181 3.12 -4.81 -16.92
N VAL A 182 3.05 -4.24 -15.72
CA VAL A 182 3.86 -4.60 -14.55
C VAL A 182 2.95 -5.03 -13.40
N PHE A 183 3.25 -6.20 -12.82
CA PHE A 183 2.61 -6.73 -11.62
C PHE A 183 3.68 -6.99 -10.53
N CYS A 184 4.10 -5.93 -9.83
CA CYS A 184 5.19 -6.00 -8.86
C CYS A 184 4.69 -6.36 -7.45
N LEU A 185 4.59 -7.67 -7.15
CA LEU A 185 4.05 -8.21 -5.89
C LEU A 185 2.56 -7.89 -5.65
N SER A 186 1.83 -7.56 -6.71
CA SER A 186 0.46 -7.01 -6.67
C SER A 186 -0.65 -7.97 -7.10
N LEU A 187 -0.35 -9.21 -7.52
CA LEU A 187 -1.33 -10.27 -7.76
C LEU A 187 -1.85 -10.81 -6.41
N MET A 188 -2.61 -9.96 -5.71
CA MET A 188 -3.30 -10.25 -4.46
C MET A 188 -4.79 -10.47 -4.76
N GLY A 189 -5.46 -11.28 -3.96
CA GLY A 189 -6.86 -11.58 -4.11
C GLY A 189 -7.16 -12.78 -5.02
N THR A 190 -8.34 -13.35 -4.84
CA THR A 190 -8.77 -14.62 -5.46
C THR A 190 -9.15 -14.46 -6.94
N ASP A 191 -9.44 -13.23 -7.36
CA ASP A 191 -9.82 -12.84 -8.73
C ASP A 191 -8.65 -12.31 -9.57
N TYR A 192 -7.39 -12.53 -9.14
CA TYR A 192 -6.19 -12.13 -9.90
C TYR A 192 -6.15 -12.56 -11.39
N PRO A 193 -6.80 -13.64 -11.87
CA PRO A 193 -6.88 -13.94 -13.30
C PRO A 193 -7.57 -12.82 -14.10
N SER A 194 -8.49 -12.08 -13.49
CA SER A 194 -9.15 -10.93 -14.12
C SER A 194 -8.18 -9.77 -14.38
N TYR A 195 -7.18 -9.57 -13.51
CA TYR A 195 -6.18 -8.51 -13.67
C TYR A 195 -5.24 -8.84 -14.83
N LEU A 196 -4.87 -10.12 -14.96
CA LEU A 196 -4.09 -10.63 -16.08
C LEU A 196 -4.87 -10.52 -17.39
N ASN A 197 -6.18 -10.81 -17.38
CA ASN A 197 -7.05 -10.64 -18.55
C ASN A 197 -7.19 -9.16 -18.96
N GLU A 198 -7.28 -8.24 -17.99
CA GLU A 198 -7.34 -6.78 -18.27
C GLU A 198 -6.03 -6.25 -18.84
N ALA A 199 -4.87 -6.71 -18.34
CA ALA A 199 -3.58 -6.43 -19.00
C ALA A 199 -3.47 -7.09 -20.39
N GLN A 200 -4.12 -8.24 -20.60
CA GLN A 200 -4.16 -8.92 -21.90
C GLN A 200 -5.15 -8.31 -22.90
N ARG A 201 -6.10 -7.45 -22.48
CA ARG A 201 -6.98 -6.70 -23.40
C ARG A 201 -6.19 -5.94 -24.47
N ASP A 202 -4.93 -5.64 -24.18
CA ASP A 202 -3.93 -5.11 -25.09
C ASP A 202 -3.01 -6.20 -25.70
N PHE A 203 -3.58 -7.05 -26.57
CA PHE A 203 -2.82 -8.08 -27.32
C PHE A 203 -1.89 -7.51 -28.40
N SER A 204 -1.84 -6.18 -28.60
CA SER A 204 -0.89 -5.57 -29.54
C SER A 204 0.55 -5.51 -29.01
N ASN A 205 0.73 -5.82 -27.71
CA ASN A 205 1.98 -5.65 -27.00
C ASN A 205 2.98 -6.78 -27.16
N LYS A 206 4.19 -6.40 -27.58
CA LYS A 206 5.30 -7.33 -27.83
C LYS A 206 6.21 -7.51 -26.60
N MET A 207 5.94 -6.82 -25.48
CA MET A 207 6.87 -6.67 -24.36
C MET A 207 6.25 -7.07 -23.00
N PHE A 208 5.84 -8.34 -22.87
CA PHE A 208 5.51 -8.91 -21.56
C PHE A 208 6.79 -9.20 -20.76
N ILE A 209 6.91 -8.65 -19.54
CA ILE A 209 7.98 -9.05 -18.61
C ILE A 209 7.55 -10.33 -17.89
N LEU A 210 8.08 -11.47 -18.35
CA LEU A 210 7.85 -12.78 -17.77
C LEU A 210 8.74 -13.02 -16.54
N PHE A 211 8.14 -13.44 -15.41
CA PHE A 211 8.88 -14.07 -14.32
C PHE A 211 9.40 -15.45 -14.77
N HIS A 212 10.72 -15.59 -14.93
CA HIS A 212 11.34 -16.88 -15.27
C HIS A 212 11.60 -17.72 -14.02
N PHE A 213 10.97 -18.90 -13.96
CA PHE A 213 11.26 -19.96 -12.99
C PHE A 213 11.77 -21.21 -13.73
N GLN A 214 12.78 -21.89 -13.18
CA GLN A 214 13.36 -23.13 -13.72
C GLN A 214 13.43 -24.17 -12.57
N LYS A 215 13.04 -25.44 -12.76
CA LYS A 215 13.83 -26.45 -13.48
C LYS A 215 13.04 -27.73 -13.85
N LYS A 216 13.16 -28.13 -15.14
CA LYS A 216 12.99 -29.46 -15.82
C LYS A 216 11.85 -30.40 -15.38
N GLU A 217 11.22 -31.25 -16.20
CA GLU A 217 11.01 -31.45 -17.66
C GLU A 217 10.08 -32.69 -17.76
N LYS A 218 9.26 -32.95 -18.79
CA LYS A 218 8.74 -32.19 -19.93
C LYS A 218 7.37 -32.83 -20.25
N ARG A 219 6.31 -32.06 -20.55
CA ARG A 219 5.13 -32.64 -21.21
C ARG A 219 4.44 -31.67 -22.15
N GLU A 220 4.07 -32.19 -23.31
CA GLU A 220 3.44 -31.46 -24.41
C GLU A 220 1.91 -31.54 -24.28
N SER A 221 1.22 -30.44 -24.62
CA SER A 221 0.22 -30.46 -25.69
C SER A 221 -0.35 -29.07 -25.92
N SER A 222 -0.82 -28.85 -27.16
CA SER A 222 -1.36 -27.58 -27.63
C SER A 222 -2.89 -27.61 -27.74
N LYS A 223 -3.51 -26.46 -27.48
CA LYS A 223 -4.68 -25.85 -28.16
C LYS A 223 -5.08 -24.62 -27.35
N SER A 224 -5.61 -23.59 -28.02
CA SER A 224 -6.06 -22.34 -27.39
C SER A 224 -7.33 -22.57 -26.57
N LYS A 225 -7.17 -23.14 -25.37
CA LYS A 225 -8.14 -23.03 -24.28
C LYS A 225 -7.89 -21.71 -23.55
N ALA A 226 -8.89 -21.23 -22.81
CA ALA A 226 -8.67 -20.20 -21.81
C ALA A 226 -7.53 -20.64 -20.86
N ILE A 227 -6.66 -19.70 -20.48
CA ILE A 227 -5.52 -20.02 -19.61
C ILE A 227 -6.06 -20.43 -18.24
N GLU A 228 -5.83 -21.68 -17.86
CA GLU A 228 -6.11 -22.18 -16.53
C GLU A 228 -4.99 -21.67 -15.60
N TRP A 229 -5.21 -20.49 -15.01
CA TRP A 229 -4.24 -19.87 -14.13
C TRP A 229 -4.11 -20.63 -12.80
N PRO A 230 -2.89 -20.98 -12.35
CA PRO A 230 -2.69 -21.80 -11.16
C PRO A 230 -2.93 -20.99 -9.88
N GLU A 231 -3.73 -21.53 -8.96
CA GLU A 231 -4.02 -20.89 -7.66
C GLU A 231 -2.73 -20.45 -6.93
N LEU A 232 -2.62 -19.15 -6.67
CA LEU A 232 -1.47 -18.55 -6.01
C LEU A 232 -1.61 -18.68 -4.49
N LYS A 233 -0.57 -19.19 -3.82
CA LYS A 233 -0.54 -19.26 -2.36
C LYS A 233 -0.26 -17.87 -1.75
N PRO A 234 -0.93 -17.49 -0.64
CA PRO A 234 -0.68 -16.22 0.03
C PRO A 234 0.79 -15.98 0.39
N CYS A 235 1.29 -14.75 0.20
CA CYS A 235 2.63 -14.36 0.65
C CYS A 235 2.62 -14.12 2.17
N LEU A 236 2.98 -15.14 2.96
CA LEU A 236 2.85 -15.09 4.43
C LEU A 236 3.96 -14.32 5.18
N TYR A 237 4.92 -13.69 4.47
CA TYR A 237 6.04 -12.93 5.05
C TYR A 237 6.66 -13.54 6.33
N LYS A 238 7.02 -14.83 6.24
CA LYS A 238 7.69 -15.54 7.34
C LYS A 238 9.14 -15.05 7.46
N ARG A 239 9.63 -14.93 8.70
CA ARG A 239 11.08 -14.86 8.95
C ARG A 239 11.73 -16.11 8.35
N ARG A 240 12.76 -15.88 7.53
CA ARG A 240 13.72 -16.92 7.12
C ARG A 240 14.71 -17.15 8.25
#